data_AF-A0A9X2CF51-F1
#
_entry.id   AF-A0A9X2CF51-F1
#
_cell.length_a   1.000
_cell.length_b   1.000
_cell.length_c   1.000
_cell.angle_alpha   90.00
_cell.angle_beta   90.00
_cell.angle_gamma   90.00
#
_symmetry.space_group_name_H-M   'P 1'
#
loop_
_entity.id
_entity.type
_entity.pdbx_description
1 polymer ?
#
loop_
_entity_poly.entity_id
_entity_poly.type
_entity_poly.pdbx_seq_one_letter_code
_entity_poly.pdbx_strand_id
1 'polypeptide(L)'
;MSKSDTDYSILCTNSSHKLKIKKDEALEIKNLKSDICAYYKLEHDYDLAKKAVIYFKTEMYRASHEISPIYDDEIYLYEKKGALSSLVFNSLNLLKKYHENLVEYGRGCQVKKDLVADITLKSHTYDKDIENILSDIEMKAKQIGEAIRNYCQHESIPSDNYTSGMGVSTVTKKSYILFSLVLPSRRIINSRLQPRNTSVIREDSANEYDLHCVIDAYFDSLTKMHFRAREILLPIIEQKISSIEDTFKRYELEFTSHDNESPMLSIHESNQEYIALTLKELPKLIEYLVTKNNLAPKFSSEIEYKTRKYSN
;
A
#
# COMPACT_ATOMS: atom_id res chain seq x y z
N MET A 1 -39.58 4.22 -14.42
CA MET A 1 -38.57 3.22 -14.01
C MET A 1 -38.61 3.18 -12.48
N SER A 2 -39.13 2.10 -11.92
CA SER A 2 -39.34 1.93 -10.47
C SER A 2 -38.00 1.83 -9.74
N LYS A 3 -37.84 2.63 -8.68
CA LYS A 3 -36.77 2.45 -7.70
C LYS A 3 -36.98 1.06 -7.07
N SER A 4 -35.99 0.18 -7.17
CA SER A 4 -35.98 -1.07 -6.41
C SER A 4 -35.80 -0.70 -4.93
N ASP A 5 -36.89 -0.75 -4.17
CA ASP A 5 -36.82 -0.64 -2.71
C ASP A 5 -36.15 -1.92 -2.17
N THR A 6 -34.88 -1.80 -1.81
CA THR A 6 -34.15 -2.86 -1.12
C THR A 6 -34.65 -2.89 0.33
N ASP A 7 -35.42 -3.93 0.67
CA ASP A 7 -35.98 -4.12 2.01
C ASP A 7 -34.96 -4.91 2.84
N TYR A 8 -34.39 -4.29 3.87
CA TYR A 8 -33.41 -4.93 4.76
C TYR A 8 -34.14 -5.55 5.95
N SER A 9 -34.29 -6.87 5.98
CA SER A 9 -34.95 -7.58 7.09
C SER A 9 -34.13 -8.79 7.55
N ILE A 10 -33.95 -8.94 8.86
CA ILE A 10 -33.45 -10.17 9.48
C ILE A 10 -34.66 -11.10 9.67
N LEU A 11 -34.57 -12.32 9.15
CA LEU A 11 -35.62 -13.36 9.24
C LEU A 11 -35.10 -14.54 10.07
N CYS A 12 -35.76 -14.84 11.18
CA CYS A 12 -35.57 -16.11 11.89
C CYS A 12 -36.46 -17.19 11.26
N THR A 13 -35.90 -18.39 11.08
CA THR A 13 -36.71 -19.58 10.80
C THR A 13 -37.47 -19.95 12.08
N ASN A 14 -38.80 -19.97 11.97
CA ASN A 14 -39.82 -20.38 12.96
C ASN A 14 -40.42 -19.31 13.89
N SER A 15 -39.93 -18.07 13.89
CA SER A 15 -40.68 -16.96 14.50
C SER A 15 -41.00 -15.91 13.44
N SER A 16 -42.25 -15.45 13.42
CA SER A 16 -42.73 -14.33 12.59
C SER A 16 -42.07 -12.99 12.94
N HIS A 17 -41.02 -13.00 13.74
CA HIS A 17 -40.24 -11.83 14.13
C HIS A 17 -39.23 -11.48 13.03
N LYS A 18 -39.62 -10.48 12.24
CA LYS A 18 -38.73 -9.75 11.35
C LYS A 18 -38.14 -8.58 12.11
N LEU A 19 -36.83 -8.58 12.34
CA LEU A 19 -36.16 -7.41 12.87
C LEU A 19 -35.89 -6.46 11.70
N LYS A 20 -36.67 -5.38 11.65
CA LYS A 20 -36.52 -4.33 10.64
C LYS A 20 -35.43 -3.37 11.10
N ILE A 21 -34.28 -3.44 10.43
CA ILE A 21 -33.23 -2.42 10.58
C ILE A 21 -33.75 -1.14 9.93
N LYS A 22 -33.64 -0.01 10.62
CA LYS A 22 -34.02 1.28 10.04
C LYS A 22 -33.12 1.57 8.84
N LYS A 23 -33.69 2.12 7.77
CA LYS A 23 -32.95 2.44 6.54
C LYS A 23 -31.71 3.31 6.80
N ASP A 24 -31.82 4.25 7.74
CA ASP A 24 -30.72 5.15 8.11
C ASP A 24 -29.58 4.40 8.83
N GLU A 25 -29.92 3.45 9.71
CA GLU A 25 -28.96 2.60 10.43
C GLU A 25 -28.25 1.63 9.49
N ALA A 26 -28.97 1.05 8.52
CA ALA A 26 -28.36 0.21 7.47
C ALA A 26 -27.38 1.00 6.59
N LEU A 27 -27.72 2.26 6.27
CA LEU A 27 -26.86 3.15 5.49
C LEU A 27 -25.61 3.55 6.30
N GLU A 28 -25.77 3.84 7.59
CA GLU A 28 -24.67 4.15 8.51
C GLU A 28 -23.68 2.99 8.60
N ILE A 29 -24.16 1.76 8.85
CA ILE A 29 -23.30 0.56 8.88
C ILE A 29 -22.57 0.36 7.55
N LYS A 30 -23.25 0.57 6.42
CA LYS A 30 -22.65 0.47 5.08
C LYS A 30 -21.52 1.48 4.90
N ASN A 31 -21.72 2.72 5.34
CA ASN A 31 -20.70 3.77 5.25
C ASN A 31 -19.51 3.45 6.16
N LEU A 32 -19.75 3.05 7.41
CA LEU A 32 -18.69 2.66 8.34
C LEU A 32 -17.85 1.51 7.78
N LYS A 33 -18.49 0.47 7.20
CA LYS A 33 -17.80 -0.64 6.55
C LYS A 33 -16.94 -0.17 5.37
N SER A 34 -17.48 0.72 4.53
CA SER A 34 -16.75 1.28 3.38
C SER A 34 -15.48 1.98 3.83
N ASP A 35 -15.56 2.81 4.87
CA ASP A 35 -14.42 3.56 5.39
C ASP A 35 -13.35 2.64 5.98
N ILE A 36 -13.75 1.64 6.76
CA ILE A 36 -12.85 0.63 7.33
C ILE A 36 -12.15 -0.16 6.22
N CYS A 37 -12.88 -0.61 5.20
CA CYS A 37 -12.30 -1.32 4.06
C CYS A 37 -11.32 -0.43 3.27
N ALA A 38 -11.64 0.85 3.10
CA ALA A 38 -10.76 1.79 2.41
C ALA A 38 -9.44 2.02 3.19
N TYR A 39 -9.52 2.17 4.51
CA TYR A 39 -8.34 2.25 5.38
C TYR A 39 -7.47 0.99 5.32
N TYR A 40 -8.05 -0.21 5.48
CA TYR A 40 -7.26 -1.45 5.40
C TYR A 40 -6.64 -1.68 4.02
N LYS A 41 -7.32 -1.26 2.95
CA LYS A 41 -6.76 -1.30 1.61
C LYS A 41 -5.53 -0.39 1.49
N LEU A 42 -5.58 0.80 2.09
CA LEU A 42 -4.43 1.71 2.14
C LEU A 42 -3.23 1.07 2.85
N GLU A 43 -3.44 0.47 4.04
CA GLU A 43 -2.39 -0.25 4.77
C GLU A 43 -1.79 -1.39 3.94
N HIS A 44 -2.65 -2.16 3.26
CA HIS A 44 -2.22 -3.24 2.38
C HIS A 44 -1.37 -2.73 1.19
N ASP A 45 -1.80 -1.65 0.53
CA ASP A 45 -1.05 -1.06 -0.57
C ASP A 45 0.31 -0.49 -0.11
N TYR A 46 0.39 0.07 1.10
CA TYR A 46 1.65 0.49 1.71
C TYR A 46 2.60 -0.69 1.96
N ASP A 47 2.08 -1.80 2.53
CA ASP A 47 2.87 -3.02 2.74
C ASP A 47 3.41 -3.61 1.43
N LEU A 48 2.62 -3.57 0.35
CA LEU A 48 3.08 -3.98 -0.97
C LEU A 48 4.20 -3.07 -1.49
N ALA A 49 4.05 -1.75 -1.36
CA ALA A 49 5.09 -0.80 -1.77
C ALA A 49 6.40 -1.01 -0.97
N LYS A 50 6.30 -1.14 0.35
CA LYS A 50 7.42 -1.46 1.24
C LYS A 50 8.11 -2.77 0.84
N LYS A 51 7.35 -3.84 0.61
CA LYS A 51 7.89 -5.14 0.18
C LYS A 51 8.62 -5.05 -1.14
N ALA A 52 8.11 -4.28 -2.10
CA ALA A 52 8.77 -4.09 -3.39
C ALA A 52 10.13 -3.37 -3.24
N VAL A 53 10.18 -2.30 -2.43
CA VAL A 53 11.44 -1.60 -2.13
C VAL A 53 12.43 -2.54 -1.44
N ILE A 54 12.00 -3.30 -0.43
CA ILE A 54 12.84 -4.30 0.24
C ILE A 54 13.35 -5.34 -0.77
N TYR A 55 12.48 -5.87 -1.62
CA TYR A 55 12.87 -6.89 -2.60
C TYR A 55 13.87 -6.35 -3.62
N PHE A 56 13.65 -5.14 -4.12
CA PHE A 56 14.62 -4.43 -4.95
C PHE A 56 15.98 -4.31 -4.24
N LYS A 57 16.00 -3.87 -2.98
CA LYS A 57 17.25 -3.76 -2.19
C LYS A 57 17.93 -5.10 -1.99
N THR A 58 17.18 -6.14 -1.66
CA THR A 58 17.73 -7.49 -1.47
C THR A 58 18.39 -8.00 -2.74
N GLU A 59 17.74 -7.88 -3.89
CA GLU A 59 18.31 -8.29 -5.17
C GLU A 59 19.48 -7.40 -5.59
N MET A 60 19.44 -6.11 -5.28
CA MET A 60 20.54 -5.17 -5.48
C MET A 60 21.80 -5.61 -4.70
N TYR A 61 21.65 -5.90 -3.41
CA TYR A 61 22.74 -6.40 -2.57
C TYR A 61 23.24 -7.76 -3.05
N ARG A 62 22.33 -8.67 -3.40
CA ARG A 62 22.68 -9.97 -3.95
C ARG A 62 23.51 -9.83 -5.24
N ALA A 63 23.04 -9.02 -6.18
CA ALA A 63 23.76 -8.76 -7.44
C ALA A 63 25.14 -8.13 -7.18
N SER A 64 25.26 -7.23 -6.21
CA SER A 64 26.55 -6.63 -5.85
C SER A 64 27.59 -7.63 -5.32
N HIS A 65 27.14 -8.73 -4.71
CA HIS A 65 28.01 -9.83 -4.26
C HIS A 65 28.31 -10.85 -5.37
N GLU A 66 27.33 -11.13 -6.23
CA GLU A 66 27.44 -12.12 -7.29
C GLU A 66 28.25 -11.60 -8.50
N ILE A 67 28.23 -10.29 -8.75
CA ILE A 67 29.01 -9.64 -9.81
C ILE A 67 30.44 -9.41 -9.29
N SER A 68 31.22 -10.49 -9.26
CA SER A 68 32.67 -10.46 -9.05
C SER A 68 33.38 -10.10 -10.36
N PRO A 69 34.40 -9.23 -10.36
CA PRO A 69 35.18 -8.89 -11.56
C PRO A 69 35.98 -10.06 -12.15
N ILE A 70 35.89 -11.25 -11.55
CA ILE A 70 36.59 -12.48 -11.96
C ILE A 70 35.74 -13.31 -12.96
N TYR A 71 34.43 -13.06 -13.07
CA TYR A 71 33.55 -13.80 -13.97
C TYR A 71 33.14 -12.95 -15.18
N ASP A 72 33.72 -13.26 -16.35
CA ASP A 72 33.38 -12.72 -17.69
C ASP A 72 32.07 -13.31 -18.25
N ASP A 73 31.03 -13.47 -17.42
CA ASP A 73 29.70 -13.89 -17.92
C ASP A 73 28.85 -12.66 -18.21
N GLU A 74 29.04 -12.11 -19.41
CA GLU A 74 28.27 -10.97 -19.92
C GLU A 74 26.75 -11.26 -19.98
N ILE A 75 26.35 -12.51 -20.23
CA ILE A 75 24.94 -12.92 -20.28
C ILE A 75 24.33 -12.84 -18.89
N TYR A 76 25.01 -13.41 -17.89
CA TYR A 76 24.58 -13.34 -16.49
C TYR A 76 24.45 -11.89 -15.99
N LEU A 77 25.42 -11.05 -16.34
CA LEU A 77 25.40 -9.63 -15.99
C LEU A 77 24.21 -8.91 -16.65
N TYR A 78 23.94 -9.19 -17.93
CA TYR A 78 22.79 -8.64 -18.65
C TYR A 78 21.46 -9.06 -18.02
N GLU A 79 21.30 -10.33 -17.66
CA GLU A 79 20.09 -10.84 -16.99
C GLU A 79 19.85 -10.16 -15.63
N LYS A 80 20.92 -10.01 -14.83
CA LYS A 80 20.85 -9.32 -13.53
C LYS A 80 20.46 -7.85 -13.69
N LYS A 81 21.01 -7.16 -14.68
CA LYS A 81 20.62 -5.78 -15.02
C LYS A 81 19.15 -5.67 -15.42
N GLY A 82 18.65 -6.60 -16.24
CA GLY A 82 17.24 -6.66 -16.63
C GLY A 82 16.30 -6.90 -15.46
N ALA A 83 16.67 -7.83 -14.56
CA ALA A 83 15.92 -8.11 -13.34
C ALA A 83 15.84 -6.86 -12.43
N LEU A 84 16.98 -6.22 -12.15
CA LEU A 84 17.03 -5.01 -11.31
C LEU A 84 16.22 -3.86 -11.91
N SER A 85 16.28 -3.67 -13.22
CA SER A 85 15.48 -2.65 -13.91
C SER A 85 13.98 -2.88 -13.73
N SER A 86 13.54 -4.14 -13.84
CA SER A 86 12.14 -4.51 -13.60
C SER A 86 11.73 -4.24 -12.15
N LEU A 87 12.62 -4.48 -11.19
CA LEU A 87 12.38 -4.21 -9.77
C LEU A 87 12.29 -2.72 -9.45
N VAL A 88 13.16 -1.89 -10.04
CA VAL A 88 13.06 -0.43 -9.95
C VAL A 88 11.69 0.04 -10.44
N PHE A 89 11.29 -0.41 -11.62
CA PHE A 89 10.01 -0.04 -12.21
C PHE A 89 8.83 -0.45 -11.31
N ASN A 90 8.84 -1.69 -10.81
CA ASN A 90 7.80 -2.20 -9.93
C ASN A 90 7.72 -1.42 -8.60
N SER A 91 8.85 -1.13 -7.96
CA SER A 91 8.90 -0.33 -6.74
C SER A 91 8.32 1.06 -6.96
N LEU A 92 8.78 1.77 -8.00
CA LEU A 92 8.28 3.11 -8.32
C LEU A 92 6.78 3.13 -8.64
N ASN A 93 6.26 2.10 -9.31
CA ASN A 93 4.83 1.97 -9.57
C ASN A 93 4.00 1.72 -8.32
N LEU A 94 4.45 0.86 -7.42
CA LEU A 94 3.73 0.57 -6.19
C LEU A 94 3.76 1.76 -5.22
N LEU A 95 4.88 2.50 -5.16
CA LEU A 95 4.98 3.77 -4.44
C LEU A 95 3.97 4.79 -4.96
N LYS A 96 3.90 4.98 -6.28
CA LYS A 96 2.90 5.86 -6.91
C LYS A 96 1.47 5.40 -6.64
N LYS A 97 1.18 4.10 -6.80
CA LYS A 97 -0.15 3.54 -6.55
C LYS A 97 -0.60 3.79 -5.11
N TYR A 98 0.29 3.58 -4.15
CA TYR A 98 0.03 3.88 -2.75
C TYR A 98 -0.31 5.37 -2.57
N HIS A 99 0.50 6.27 -3.14
CA HIS A 99 0.25 7.70 -3.07
C HIS A 99 -1.10 8.09 -3.68
N GLU A 100 -1.44 7.59 -4.87
CA GLU A 100 -2.71 7.87 -5.56
C GLU A 100 -3.95 7.34 -4.80
N ASN A 101 -3.78 6.28 -4.00
CA ASN A 101 -4.86 5.78 -3.14
C ASN A 101 -5.08 6.64 -1.90
N LEU A 102 -4.07 7.40 -1.48
CA LEU A 102 -4.14 8.35 -0.39
C LEU A 102 -4.68 9.70 -0.87
N VAL A 103 -4.09 10.25 -1.96
CA VAL A 103 -4.46 11.53 -2.59
C VAL A 103 -4.41 11.37 -4.11
N GLU A 104 -5.51 11.69 -4.81
CA GLU A 104 -5.58 11.71 -6.27
C GLU A 104 -5.68 13.15 -6.78
N TYR A 105 -4.82 13.54 -7.71
CA TYR A 105 -4.86 14.85 -8.35
C TYR A 105 -5.54 14.82 -9.73
N GLY A 106 -6.40 15.79 -9.99
CA GLY A 106 -7.02 16.07 -11.27
C GLY A 106 -6.18 16.98 -12.17
N ARG A 107 -6.82 17.54 -13.21
CA ARG A 107 -6.17 18.52 -14.09
C ARG A 107 -5.85 19.80 -13.30
N GLY A 108 -4.65 20.35 -13.52
CA GLY A 108 -4.20 21.56 -12.84
C GLY A 108 -3.84 21.37 -11.36
N CYS A 109 -3.44 20.16 -10.96
CA CYS A 109 -3.03 19.81 -9.59
C CYS A 109 -4.14 20.00 -8.53
N GLN A 110 -5.41 20.01 -8.94
CA GLN A 110 -6.53 20.06 -8.01
C GLN A 110 -6.72 18.70 -7.33
N VAL A 111 -6.82 18.65 -6.00
CA VAL A 111 -7.13 17.42 -5.26
C VAL A 111 -8.54 16.94 -5.65
N LYS A 112 -8.61 15.78 -6.28
CA LYS A 112 -9.85 15.13 -6.74
C LYS A 112 -10.38 14.14 -5.69
N LYS A 113 -9.47 13.46 -4.99
CA LYS A 113 -9.79 12.50 -3.94
C LYS A 113 -8.76 12.62 -2.83
N ASP A 114 -9.23 12.57 -1.59
CA ASP A 114 -8.41 12.61 -0.40
C ASP A 114 -9.03 11.65 0.62
N LEU A 115 -8.38 10.50 0.82
CA LEU A 115 -8.92 9.45 1.68
C LEU A 115 -9.07 9.91 3.14
N VAL A 116 -8.18 10.80 3.61
CA VAL A 116 -8.24 11.32 4.97
C VAL A 116 -9.43 12.26 5.13
N ALA A 117 -9.62 13.17 4.17
CA ALA A 117 -10.81 14.03 4.15
C ALA A 117 -12.11 13.21 4.02
N ASP A 118 -12.12 12.19 3.15
CA ASP A 118 -13.26 11.30 2.94
C ASP A 118 -13.68 10.58 4.24
N ILE A 119 -12.73 9.99 4.96
CA ILE A 119 -13.01 9.22 6.19
C ILE A 119 -13.33 10.14 7.38
N THR A 120 -12.65 11.28 7.49
CA THR A 120 -12.83 12.22 8.62
C THR A 120 -14.06 13.12 8.46
N LEU A 121 -14.63 13.21 7.25
CA LEU A 121 -15.69 14.16 6.89
C LEU A 121 -15.34 15.62 7.18
N LYS A 122 -14.04 15.93 7.31
CA LYS A 122 -13.55 17.29 7.54
C LYS A 122 -13.13 17.90 6.20
N SER A 123 -13.49 19.17 5.99
CA SER A 123 -13.07 19.95 4.82
C SER A 123 -11.59 20.35 4.84
N HIS A 124 -10.82 19.93 5.85
CA HIS A 124 -9.38 20.09 5.86
C HIS A 124 -8.76 19.15 4.83
N THR A 125 -8.08 19.75 3.85
CA THR A 125 -7.35 19.03 2.82
C THR A 125 -6.07 18.47 3.41
N TYR A 126 -5.98 17.15 3.52
CA TYR A 126 -4.78 16.44 3.95
C TYR A 126 -3.55 16.82 3.12
N ASP A 127 -3.75 17.25 1.86
CA ASP A 127 -2.71 17.79 0.98
C ASP A 127 -1.98 19.02 1.58
N LYS A 128 -2.70 19.94 2.23
CA LYS A 128 -2.07 21.07 2.92
C LYS A 128 -1.29 20.62 4.15
N ASP A 129 -1.81 19.62 4.86
CA ASP A 129 -1.07 19.03 5.97
C ASP A 129 0.19 18.33 5.46
N ILE A 130 0.13 17.63 4.32
CA ILE A 130 1.30 17.04 3.65
C ILE A 130 2.34 18.11 3.30
N GLU A 131 1.94 19.21 2.65
CA GLU A 131 2.85 20.31 2.31
C GLU A 131 3.52 20.92 3.55
N ASN A 132 2.80 20.98 4.68
CA ASN A 132 3.34 21.46 5.94
C ASN A 132 4.24 20.43 6.66
N ILE A 133 4.05 19.14 6.38
CA ILE A 133 4.77 18.04 7.05
C ILE A 133 6.07 17.71 6.34
N LEU A 134 6.02 17.67 5.00
CA LEU A 134 7.19 17.36 4.22
C LEU A 134 8.04 18.62 4.09
N SER A 135 9.34 18.46 4.34
CA SER A 135 10.28 19.50 3.96
C SER A 135 10.29 19.66 2.44
N ASP A 136 10.72 20.84 1.95
CA ASP A 136 10.91 21.08 0.51
C ASP A 136 11.78 19.98 -0.15
N ILE A 137 12.75 19.45 0.61
CA ILE A 137 13.63 18.36 0.17
C ILE A 137 12.86 17.06 -0.05
N GLU A 138 11.94 16.71 0.84
CA GLU A 138 11.11 15.50 0.74
C GLU A 138 10.07 15.62 -0.37
N MET A 139 9.45 16.80 -0.49
CA MET A 139 8.55 17.09 -1.61
C MET A 139 9.27 16.96 -2.96
N LYS A 140 10.49 17.50 -3.04
CA LYS A 140 11.34 17.36 -4.22
C LYS A 140 11.73 15.89 -4.48
N ALA A 141 12.08 15.13 -3.45
CA ALA A 141 12.42 13.71 -3.59
C ALA A 141 11.26 12.88 -4.16
N LYS A 142 10.04 13.10 -3.66
CA LYS A 142 8.81 12.51 -4.20
C LYS A 142 8.63 12.87 -5.68
N GLN A 143 8.72 14.15 -6.03
CA GLN A 143 8.55 14.63 -7.40
C GLN A 143 9.61 14.04 -8.37
N ILE A 144 10.87 13.93 -7.92
CA ILE A 144 11.94 13.27 -8.68
C ILE A 144 11.60 11.79 -8.89
N GLY A 145 11.15 11.08 -7.85
CA GLY A 145 10.71 9.69 -7.93
C GLY A 145 9.59 9.48 -8.96
N GLU A 146 8.59 10.36 -8.96
CA GLU A 146 7.50 10.33 -9.95
C GLU A 146 7.98 10.65 -11.38
N ALA A 147 8.89 11.61 -11.53
CA ALA A 147 9.48 11.95 -12.83
C ALA A 147 10.27 10.76 -13.42
N ILE A 148 11.12 10.13 -12.61
CA ILE A 148 11.89 8.94 -13.02
C ILE A 148 10.95 7.77 -13.31
N ARG A 149 9.91 7.56 -12.49
CA ARG A 149 8.88 6.54 -12.75
C ARG A 149 8.23 6.72 -14.12
N ASN A 150 7.87 7.96 -14.46
CA ASN A 150 7.27 8.28 -15.76
C ASN A 150 8.25 8.02 -16.91
N TYR A 151 9.54 8.32 -16.71
CA TYR A 151 10.58 7.94 -17.66
C TYR A 151 10.64 6.42 -17.86
N CYS A 152 10.71 5.63 -16.79
CA CYS A 152 10.78 4.17 -16.85
C CYS A 152 9.54 3.50 -17.48
N GLN A 153 8.41 4.20 -17.63
CA GLN A 153 7.25 3.68 -18.36
C GLN A 153 7.41 3.71 -19.88
N HIS A 154 8.23 4.63 -20.38
CA HIS A 154 8.34 4.92 -21.81
C HIS A 154 9.71 4.55 -22.37
N GLU A 155 10.72 4.49 -21.50
CA GLU A 155 12.10 4.21 -21.83
C GLU A 155 12.62 3.09 -20.93
N SER A 156 13.55 2.28 -21.45
CA SER A 156 14.27 1.32 -20.61
C SER A 156 15.23 2.05 -19.67
N ILE A 157 15.37 1.54 -18.46
CA ILE A 157 16.41 2.02 -17.54
C ILE A 157 17.77 1.72 -18.19
N PRO A 158 18.68 2.71 -18.29
CA PRO A 158 20.02 2.48 -18.79
C PRO A 158 20.73 1.44 -17.91
N SER A 159 20.88 0.23 -18.43
CA SER A 159 21.62 -0.87 -17.81
C SER A 159 23.14 -0.68 -17.86
N ASP A 160 23.59 0.37 -18.56
CA ASP A 160 25.00 0.58 -18.91
C ASP A 160 25.79 1.21 -17.76
N ASN A 161 25.13 1.96 -16.88
CA ASN A 161 25.75 2.69 -15.77
C ASN A 161 25.55 1.98 -14.42
N TYR A 162 25.86 0.69 -14.41
CA TYR A 162 25.87 -0.16 -13.23
C TYR A 162 27.29 -0.22 -12.69
N THR A 163 27.50 0.16 -11.42
CA THR A 163 28.78 -0.08 -10.74
C THR A 163 28.56 -0.89 -9.48
N SER A 164 29.26 -2.03 -9.36
CA SER A 164 29.37 -2.81 -8.12
C SER A 164 30.83 -2.85 -7.67
N GLY A 165 31.05 -2.90 -6.36
CA GLY A 165 32.39 -3.07 -5.81
C GLY A 165 32.42 -3.03 -4.29
N MET A 166 33.64 -3.02 -3.74
CA MET A 166 33.87 -2.75 -2.32
C MET A 166 34.66 -1.46 -2.17
N GLY A 167 34.19 -0.59 -1.29
CA GLY A 167 34.92 0.60 -0.84
C GLY A 167 35.34 0.45 0.62
N VAL A 168 36.29 1.27 1.05
CA VAL A 168 36.62 1.43 2.46
C VAL A 168 36.37 2.88 2.81
N SER A 169 35.51 3.12 3.79
CA SER A 169 35.22 4.47 4.25
C SER A 169 36.48 5.07 4.85
N THR A 170 36.96 6.18 4.29
CA THR A 170 38.15 6.88 4.81
C THR A 170 37.96 7.39 6.23
N VAL A 171 36.71 7.66 6.62
CA VAL A 171 36.32 8.19 7.94
C VAL A 171 36.16 7.06 8.96
N THR A 172 35.40 6.01 8.63
CA THR A 172 35.06 4.94 9.60
C THR A 172 35.99 3.74 9.51
N LYS A 173 36.87 3.69 8.51
CA LYS A 173 37.71 2.54 8.13
C LYS A 173 36.94 1.23 7.92
N LYS A 174 35.61 1.29 7.79
CA LYS A 174 34.77 0.13 7.52
C LYS A 174 34.70 -0.11 6.02
N SER A 175 34.84 -1.38 5.65
CA SER A 175 34.53 -1.85 4.30
C SER A 175 33.02 -1.74 4.07
N TYR A 176 32.62 -1.25 2.92
CA TYR A 176 31.24 -1.19 2.47
C TYR A 176 31.15 -1.69 1.04
N ILE A 177 29.96 -2.11 0.65
CA ILE A 177 29.67 -2.51 -0.71
C ILE A 177 29.17 -1.28 -1.45
N LEU A 178 29.81 -0.96 -2.58
CA LEU A 178 29.35 0.08 -3.48
C LEU A 178 28.39 -0.56 -4.48
N PHE A 179 27.19 -0.02 -4.56
CA PHE A 179 26.27 -0.27 -5.64
C PHE A 179 25.79 1.08 -6.14
N SER A 180 25.84 1.30 -7.44
CA SER A 180 25.23 2.49 -8.05
C SER A 180 24.55 2.10 -9.36
N LEU A 181 23.35 2.63 -9.54
CA LEU A 181 22.59 2.50 -10.78
C LEU A 181 22.22 3.91 -11.27
N VAL A 182 23.07 4.46 -12.12
CA VAL A 182 23.07 5.89 -12.42
C VAL A 182 22.26 6.21 -13.67
N LEU A 183 21.27 7.10 -13.53
CA LEU A 183 20.48 7.64 -14.62
C LEU A 183 20.87 9.11 -14.88
N PRO A 184 21.49 9.42 -16.04
CA PRO A 184 21.83 10.80 -16.37
C PRO A 184 20.60 11.68 -16.56
N SER A 185 20.58 12.87 -15.94
CA SER A 185 19.45 13.81 -16.01
C SER A 185 19.12 14.19 -17.46
N ARG A 186 20.13 14.31 -18.32
CA ARG A 186 19.94 14.59 -19.76
C ARG A 186 19.08 13.54 -20.47
N ARG A 187 19.19 12.25 -20.11
CA ARG A 187 18.35 11.19 -20.73
C ARG A 187 16.88 11.38 -20.35
N ILE A 188 16.61 11.74 -19.11
CA ILE A 188 15.26 12.06 -18.64
C ILE A 188 14.72 13.31 -19.33
N ILE A 189 15.52 14.39 -19.40
CA ILE A 189 15.10 15.67 -19.98
C ILE A 189 14.82 15.56 -21.49
N ASN A 190 15.64 14.77 -22.21
CA ASN A 190 15.52 14.58 -23.65
C ASN A 190 14.46 13.54 -24.03
N SER A 191 13.89 12.82 -23.07
CA SER A 191 12.80 11.90 -23.33
C SER A 191 11.55 12.64 -23.82
N ARG A 192 10.70 11.97 -24.61
CA ARG A 192 9.46 12.55 -25.16
C ARG A 192 8.33 12.66 -24.12
N LEU A 193 8.68 12.82 -22.84
CA LEU A 193 7.73 12.99 -21.76
C LEU A 193 7.17 14.40 -21.74
N GLN A 194 5.97 14.56 -21.18
CA GLN A 194 5.37 15.87 -21.00
C GLN A 194 6.25 16.75 -20.09
N PRO A 195 6.41 18.06 -20.38
CA PRO A 195 7.28 18.95 -19.61
C PRO A 195 6.97 18.97 -18.11
N ARG A 196 5.69 18.87 -17.72
CA ARG A 196 5.27 18.78 -16.31
C ARG A 196 5.85 17.56 -15.56
N ASN A 197 6.21 16.50 -16.27
CA ASN A 197 6.80 15.29 -15.69
C ASN A 197 8.32 15.36 -15.62
N THR A 198 8.94 16.41 -16.17
CA THR A 198 10.40 16.59 -16.21
C THR A 198 10.86 17.94 -15.65
N SER A 199 9.93 18.83 -15.26
CA SER A 199 10.25 20.18 -14.74
C SER A 199 11.14 20.12 -13.51
N VAL A 200 10.80 19.28 -12.52
CA VAL A 200 11.61 19.10 -11.31
C VAL A 200 13.04 18.64 -11.62
N ILE A 201 13.22 17.83 -12.67
CA ILE A 201 14.53 17.34 -13.12
C ILE A 201 15.33 18.45 -13.82
N ARG A 202 14.65 19.36 -14.53
CA ARG A 202 15.29 20.52 -15.21
C ARG A 202 15.70 21.61 -14.21
N GLU A 203 14.92 21.76 -13.15
CA GLU A 203 15.16 22.74 -12.08
C GLU A 203 16.19 22.23 -11.07
N ASP A 204 16.39 20.92 -10.97
CA ASP A 204 17.44 20.35 -10.14
C ASP A 204 18.84 20.53 -10.76
N SER A 205 19.84 20.79 -9.92
CA SER A 205 21.24 20.94 -10.33
C SER A 205 21.97 19.60 -10.49
N ALA A 206 21.30 18.49 -10.21
CA ALA A 206 21.88 17.15 -10.32
C ALA A 206 22.13 16.78 -11.79
N ASN A 207 23.38 16.41 -12.11
CA ASN A 207 23.74 15.89 -13.43
C ASN A 207 23.25 14.46 -13.65
N GLU A 208 23.12 13.70 -12.56
CA GLU A 208 22.86 12.27 -12.54
C GLU A 208 22.09 11.89 -11.28
N TYR A 209 21.24 10.87 -11.38
CA TYR A 209 20.48 10.31 -10.26
C TYR A 209 20.85 8.86 -10.04
N ASP A 210 21.24 8.51 -8.82
CA ASP A 210 21.29 7.10 -8.43
C ASP A 210 19.88 6.61 -8.14
N LEU A 211 19.41 5.64 -8.92
CA LEU A 211 18.07 5.08 -8.82
C LEU A 211 17.80 4.44 -7.45
N HIS A 212 18.82 3.89 -6.78
CA HIS A 212 18.61 3.35 -5.43
C HIS A 212 18.35 4.48 -4.42
N CYS A 213 19.04 5.61 -4.55
CA CYS A 213 18.87 6.78 -3.68
C CYS A 213 17.51 7.43 -3.92
N VAL A 214 17.09 7.52 -5.19
CA VAL A 214 15.78 8.09 -5.53
C VAL A 214 14.65 7.25 -4.96
N ILE A 215 14.74 5.91 -5.08
CA ILE A 215 13.73 5.02 -4.48
C ILE A 215 13.68 5.20 -2.96
N ASP A 216 14.84 5.27 -2.29
CA ASP A 216 14.90 5.47 -0.84
C ASP A 216 14.25 6.79 -0.43
N ALA A 217 14.65 7.89 -1.07
CA ALA A 217 14.13 9.22 -0.73
C ALA A 217 12.62 9.34 -1.03
N TYR A 218 12.15 8.72 -2.11
CA TYR A 218 10.72 8.67 -2.43
C TYR A 218 9.96 7.82 -1.41
N PHE A 219 10.47 6.63 -1.08
CA PHE A 219 9.87 5.76 -0.07
C PHE A 219 9.83 6.41 1.32
N ASP A 220 10.90 7.09 1.73
CA ASP A 220 10.95 7.81 3.01
C ASP A 220 9.91 8.93 3.07
N SER A 221 9.77 9.69 1.98
CA SER A 221 8.77 10.76 1.87
C SER A 221 7.34 10.20 1.99
N LEU A 222 7.05 9.09 1.29
CA LEU A 222 5.76 8.41 1.40
C LEU A 222 5.53 7.75 2.76
N THR A 223 6.58 7.27 3.41
CA THR A 223 6.52 6.69 4.75
C THR A 223 6.13 7.75 5.78
N LYS A 224 6.66 8.97 5.67
CA LYS A 224 6.25 10.10 6.52
C LYS A 224 4.78 10.46 6.32
N MET A 225 4.32 10.52 5.06
CA MET A 225 2.90 10.70 4.76
C MET A 225 2.06 9.57 5.38
N HIS A 226 2.48 8.31 5.21
CA HIS A 226 1.77 7.15 5.74
C HIS A 226 1.55 7.24 7.25
N PHE A 227 2.62 7.49 8.01
CA PHE A 227 2.49 7.57 9.47
C PHE A 227 1.59 8.72 9.91
N ARG A 228 1.61 9.86 9.21
CA ARG A 228 0.66 10.93 9.50
C ARG A 228 -0.78 10.53 9.20
N ALA A 229 -1.03 9.98 8.02
CA ALA A 229 -2.37 9.52 7.66
C ALA A 229 -2.89 8.54 8.72
N ARG A 230 -2.04 7.61 9.15
CA ARG A 230 -2.34 6.66 10.21
C ARG A 230 -2.62 7.31 11.56
N GLU A 231 -1.84 8.30 11.99
CA GLU A 231 -2.10 9.06 13.23
C GLU A 231 -3.50 9.70 13.24
N ILE A 232 -3.95 10.20 12.08
CA ILE A 232 -5.26 10.86 11.94
C ILE A 232 -6.38 9.82 11.84
N LEU A 233 -6.18 8.78 11.01
CA LEU A 233 -7.21 7.82 10.66
C LEU A 233 -7.43 6.77 11.74
N LEU A 234 -6.37 6.28 12.40
CA LEU A 234 -6.47 5.14 13.31
C LEU A 234 -7.47 5.36 14.46
N PRO A 235 -7.45 6.50 15.20
CA PRO A 235 -8.43 6.72 16.27
C PRO A 235 -9.88 6.76 15.76
N ILE A 236 -10.08 7.32 14.55
CA ILE A 236 -11.41 7.41 13.92
C ILE A 236 -11.87 6.01 13.50
N ILE A 237 -10.98 5.21 12.91
CA ILE A 237 -11.30 3.84 12.50
C ILE A 237 -11.60 2.96 13.72
N GLU A 238 -10.83 3.08 14.80
CA GLU A 238 -11.11 2.39 16.06
C GLU A 238 -12.49 2.76 16.62
N GLN A 239 -12.83 4.06 16.64
CA GLN A 239 -14.16 4.52 17.04
C GLN A 239 -15.27 3.93 16.14
N LYS A 240 -15.05 3.90 14.82
CA LYS A 240 -16.01 3.32 13.86
C LYS A 240 -16.18 1.81 14.07
N ILE A 241 -15.11 1.08 14.37
CA ILE A 241 -15.15 -0.35 14.72
C ILE A 241 -15.97 -0.55 16.00
N SER A 242 -15.69 0.20 17.07
CA SER A 242 -16.47 0.10 18.31
C SER A 242 -17.96 0.39 18.09
N SER A 243 -18.30 1.38 17.24
CA SER A 243 -19.70 1.68 16.90
C SER A 243 -20.40 0.52 16.21
N ILE A 244 -19.71 -0.20 15.32
CA ILE A 244 -20.24 -1.40 14.68
C ILE A 244 -20.43 -2.53 15.72
N GLU A 245 -19.43 -2.77 16.56
CA GLU A 245 -19.51 -3.79 17.61
C GLU A 245 -20.64 -3.53 18.61
N ASP A 246 -20.84 -2.28 19.03
CA ASP A 246 -21.93 -1.91 19.94
C ASP A 246 -23.30 -2.07 19.28
N THR A 247 -23.38 -1.81 17.97
CA THR A 247 -24.59 -2.07 17.19
C THR A 247 -24.88 -3.57 17.13
N PHE A 248 -23.87 -4.41 16.89
CA PHE A 248 -24.02 -5.86 16.94
C PHE A 248 -24.44 -6.37 18.31
N LYS A 249 -23.80 -5.90 19.39
CA LYS A 249 -24.15 -6.28 20.77
C LYS A 249 -25.57 -5.87 21.13
N ARG A 250 -26.03 -4.70 20.67
CA ARG A 250 -27.41 -4.25 20.88
C ARG A 250 -28.41 -5.22 20.26
N TYR A 251 -28.19 -5.61 19.01
CA TYR A 251 -29.03 -6.60 18.36
C TYR A 251 -28.92 -7.98 19.00
N GLU A 252 -27.73 -8.39 19.43
CA GLU A 252 -27.53 -9.67 20.14
C GLU A 252 -28.31 -9.73 21.45
N LEU A 253 -28.33 -8.65 22.24
CA LEU A 253 -29.11 -8.51 23.48
C LEU A 253 -30.62 -8.42 23.24
N GLU A 254 -31.04 -7.68 22.21
CA GLU A 254 -32.45 -7.62 21.78
C GLU A 254 -32.95 -9.00 21.33
N PHE A 255 -32.08 -9.82 20.76
CA PHE A 255 -32.37 -11.21 20.37
C PHE A 255 -32.33 -12.21 21.53
N THR A 256 -31.32 -12.17 22.41
CA THR A 256 -31.21 -13.12 23.55
C THR A 256 -32.30 -12.93 24.60
N SER A 257 -32.93 -11.77 24.64
CA SER A 257 -34.08 -11.50 25.50
C SER A 257 -35.41 -12.08 24.97
N HIS A 258 -35.46 -12.61 23.73
CA HIS A 258 -36.72 -12.92 23.04
C HIS A 258 -36.99 -14.37 22.62
N ASP A 259 -36.04 -15.31 22.67
CA ASP A 259 -36.28 -16.77 22.83
C ASP A 259 -34.98 -17.56 22.61
N ASN A 260 -34.87 -18.73 23.25
CA ASN A 260 -33.73 -19.65 23.27
C ASN A 260 -33.37 -20.33 21.92
N GLU A 261 -33.47 -19.64 20.78
CA GLU A 261 -33.14 -20.22 19.47
C GLU A 261 -31.97 -19.50 18.78
N SER A 262 -31.10 -20.29 18.13
CA SER A 262 -29.89 -19.81 17.45
C SER A 262 -30.25 -19.06 16.16
N PRO A 263 -30.02 -17.74 16.04
CA PRO A 263 -30.51 -16.97 14.90
C PRO A 263 -29.78 -17.29 13.59
N MET A 264 -30.48 -17.15 12.47
CA MET A 264 -29.95 -17.25 11.11
C MET A 264 -30.07 -15.89 10.40
N LEU A 265 -28.96 -15.37 9.87
CA LEU A 265 -28.93 -14.18 9.04
C LEU A 265 -29.16 -14.59 7.58
N SER A 266 -30.25 -14.14 6.97
CA SER A 266 -30.49 -14.31 5.54
C SER A 266 -30.58 -12.95 4.84
N ILE A 267 -29.89 -12.80 3.72
CA ILE A 267 -29.98 -11.62 2.85
C ILE A 267 -30.75 -12.02 1.59
N HIS A 268 -31.83 -11.30 1.32
CA HIS A 268 -32.69 -11.54 0.15
C HIS A 268 -32.57 -10.37 -0.82
N GLU A 269 -32.44 -10.67 -2.11
CA GLU A 269 -32.59 -9.70 -3.19
C GLU A 269 -33.67 -10.23 -4.14
N SER A 270 -34.71 -9.44 -4.41
CA SER A 270 -35.79 -9.82 -5.34
C SER A 270 -36.45 -11.18 -5.05
N ASN A 271 -36.69 -11.51 -3.77
CA ASN A 271 -37.23 -12.80 -3.30
C ASN A 271 -36.37 -14.03 -3.59
N GLN A 272 -35.09 -13.86 -3.93
CA GLN A 272 -34.11 -14.95 -3.93
C GLN A 272 -33.16 -14.82 -2.75
N GLU A 273 -32.99 -15.91 -2.02
CA GLU A 273 -32.08 -16.01 -0.88
C GLU A 273 -30.65 -16.04 -1.41
N TYR A 274 -29.90 -14.97 -1.15
CA TYR A 274 -28.55 -14.78 -1.69
C TYR A 274 -27.49 -15.42 -0.77
N ILE A 275 -27.71 -15.32 0.54
CA ILE A 275 -26.85 -15.88 1.59
C ILE A 275 -27.73 -16.26 2.78
N ALA A 276 -27.57 -17.47 3.30
CA ALA A 276 -28.14 -17.95 4.56
C ALA A 276 -26.99 -18.39 5.48
N LEU A 277 -26.84 -17.75 6.64
CA LEU A 277 -25.79 -18.08 7.60
C LEU A 277 -26.38 -18.16 9.00
N THR A 278 -26.24 -19.31 9.68
CA THR A 278 -26.54 -19.36 11.11
C THR A 278 -25.44 -18.66 11.89
N LEU A 279 -25.77 -17.90 12.94
CA LEU A 279 -24.75 -17.24 13.79
C LEU A 279 -23.78 -18.24 14.43
N LYS A 280 -24.20 -19.50 14.60
CA LYS A 280 -23.34 -20.63 15.01
C LYS A 280 -22.32 -21.04 13.96
N GLU A 281 -22.58 -20.78 12.69
CA GLU A 281 -21.69 -21.07 11.57
C GLU A 281 -20.80 -19.87 11.23
N LEU A 282 -21.03 -18.68 11.77
CA LEU A 282 -20.14 -17.53 11.55
C LEU A 282 -18.71 -17.80 12.06
N PRO A 283 -18.49 -18.38 13.26
CA PRO A 283 -17.15 -18.81 13.67
C PRO A 283 -16.58 -19.89 12.75
N LYS A 284 -17.38 -20.83 12.25
CA LYS A 284 -16.95 -21.87 11.30
C LYS A 284 -16.68 -21.32 9.89
N LEU A 285 -17.38 -20.28 9.47
CA LEU A 285 -17.19 -19.57 8.21
C LEU A 285 -15.96 -18.67 8.31
N ILE A 286 -15.78 -17.96 9.43
CA ILE A 286 -14.56 -17.23 9.75
C ILE A 286 -13.39 -18.22 9.79
N GLU A 287 -13.53 -19.36 10.47
CA GLU A 287 -12.53 -20.42 10.52
C GLU A 287 -12.29 -21.05 9.14
N TYR A 288 -13.31 -21.30 8.33
CA TYR A 288 -13.19 -21.77 6.95
C TYR A 288 -12.54 -20.74 6.02
N LEU A 289 -12.88 -19.45 6.14
CA LEU A 289 -12.28 -18.35 5.37
C LEU A 289 -10.83 -18.11 5.82
N VAL A 290 -10.54 -18.25 7.12
CA VAL A 290 -9.20 -18.24 7.69
C VAL A 290 -8.41 -19.45 7.23
N THR A 291 -8.99 -20.65 7.19
CA THR A 291 -8.36 -21.90 6.73
C THR A 291 -8.12 -21.89 5.22
N LYS A 292 -9.09 -21.38 4.44
CA LYS A 292 -9.01 -21.16 2.99
C LYS A 292 -7.93 -20.13 2.64
N ASN A 293 -7.77 -19.08 3.46
CA ASN A 293 -6.68 -18.10 3.29
C ASN A 293 -5.35 -18.55 3.92
N ASN A 294 -5.35 -19.54 4.83
CA ASN A 294 -4.16 -20.15 5.43
C ASN A 294 -3.59 -21.34 4.64
N LEU A 295 -4.29 -21.80 3.59
CA LEU A 295 -3.81 -22.79 2.62
C LEU A 295 -3.07 -22.15 1.43
N ALA A 296 -2.56 -20.93 1.58
CA ALA A 296 -1.44 -20.49 0.75
C ALA A 296 -0.19 -21.29 1.17
N PRO A 297 0.62 -21.82 0.23
CA PRO A 297 1.81 -22.58 0.57
C PRO A 297 2.70 -21.76 1.52
N LYS A 298 2.89 -22.27 2.74
CA LYS A 298 3.88 -21.75 3.68
C LYS A 298 5.24 -22.20 3.18
N PHE A 299 5.96 -21.32 2.50
CA PHE A 299 7.41 -21.45 2.41
C PHE A 299 7.99 -21.14 3.80
N SER A 300 8.31 -22.19 4.57
CA SER A 300 9.19 -22.05 5.72
C SER A 300 10.62 -22.33 5.27
N SER A 301 11.46 -21.30 5.27
CA SER A 301 12.90 -21.49 5.40
C SER A 301 13.25 -21.25 6.86
N GLU A 302 13.66 -22.31 7.57
CA GLU A 302 14.43 -22.14 8.80
C GLU A 302 15.77 -21.52 8.42
N ILE A 303 16.06 -20.35 8.96
CA ILE A 303 17.40 -19.77 8.93
C ILE A 303 17.90 -19.80 10.38
N GLU A 304 18.83 -20.71 10.65
CA GLU A 304 19.61 -20.68 11.88
C GLU A 304 20.49 -19.42 11.91
N TYR A 305 20.19 -18.52 12.84
CA TYR A 305 21.08 -17.40 13.16
C TYR A 305 22.13 -17.88 14.17
N LYS A 306 23.36 -18.14 13.71
CA LYS A 306 24.54 -18.22 14.58
C LYS A 306 25.22 -16.86 14.65
N THR A 307 24.92 -16.11 15.70
CA THR A 307 25.65 -14.89 16.07
C THR A 307 27.07 -15.25 16.52
N ARG A 308 28.09 -14.88 15.73
CA ARG A 308 29.45 -14.73 16.26
C ARG A 308 29.65 -13.28 16.70
N LYS A 309 29.86 -13.12 18.01
CA LYS A 309 30.44 -11.92 18.62
C LYS A 309 31.87 -11.76 18.13
N TYR A 310 32.26 -10.54 17.81
CA TYR A 310 33.64 -10.12 18.04
C TYR A 310 33.67 -8.79 18.79
N SER A 311 34.16 -8.92 20.03
CA SER A 311 34.80 -7.89 20.83
C SER A 311 36.19 -7.57 20.24
N ASN A 312 36.66 -6.36 20.57
CA ASN A 312 37.99 -5.77 20.33
C ASN A 312 39.16 -6.73 20.07
#